data_AF-A0A132GUC6-F1
#
_entry.id   AF-A0A132GUC6-F1
#
_cell.length_a   1.000
_cell.length_b   1.000
_cell.length_c   1.000
_cell.angle_alpha   90.00
_cell.angle_beta   90.00
_cell.angle_gamma   90.00
#
_symmetry.space_group_name_H-M   'P 1'
#
loop_
_entity.id
_entity.type
_entity.pdbx_description
1 polymer ?
#
loop_
_entity_poly.entity_id
_entity_poly.type
_entity_poly.pdbx_seq_one_letter_code
_entity_poly.pdbx_strand_id
1 'polypeptide(L)'
;KQSWQEANKRAGNDAKLWGGLLVTDENKSFWGRAGEFVSRFTWQLPQTLLGWIVAESCNTLGFGGGVESVDYAYGATVTRTNNCNWGAVTLGNYITGDNSIRANANNSLFQHEYGHYLQSQEMGLAYLPRVCVPSILSSHDHDFHPVEQDANRRAFLYFNRYVDGFYKSKHEMETYRGWDFDNNPLNIDHSNISMQYVDYHDEQSLQLLDKLAIHAKWYDYACWMIAPFGPVAVGLYNAMYYNAIY
;
A
#
# COMPACT_ATOMS: atom_id res chain seq x y z
N LYS A 1 -1.56 -27.79 24.87
CA LYS A 1 -0.45 -27.72 23.87
C LYS A 1 -0.79 -26.73 22.75
N GLN A 2 -1.96 -26.81 22.13
CA GLN A 2 -2.42 -25.87 21.10
C GLN A 2 -2.56 -24.41 21.58
N SER A 3 -3.08 -24.16 22.78
CA SER A 3 -3.19 -22.80 23.35
C SER A 3 -1.83 -22.13 23.61
N TRP A 4 -0.83 -22.89 24.06
CA TRP A 4 0.53 -22.41 24.29
C TRP A 4 1.26 -22.10 22.98
N GLN A 5 1.03 -22.91 21.94
CA GLN A 5 1.59 -22.65 20.60
C GLN A 5 1.00 -21.38 20.01
N GLU A 6 -0.32 -21.18 20.14
CA GLU A 6 -1.00 -19.97 19.68
C GLU A 6 -0.54 -18.73 20.46
N ALA A 7 -0.40 -18.82 21.79
CA ALA A 7 0.12 -17.73 22.61
C ALA A 7 1.56 -17.34 22.23
N ASN A 8 2.44 -18.33 22.01
CA ASN A 8 3.81 -18.08 21.56
C ASN A 8 3.85 -17.49 20.14
N LYS A 9 2.96 -17.95 19.24
CA LYS A 9 2.82 -17.38 17.88
C LYS A 9 2.45 -15.90 17.96
N ARG A 10 1.43 -15.56 18.76
CA ARG A 10 0.98 -14.18 18.95
C ARG A 10 2.05 -13.28 19.58
N ALA A 11 2.76 -13.78 20.58
CA ALA A 11 3.88 -13.04 21.19
C ALA A 11 5.04 -12.81 20.20
N GLY A 12 5.35 -13.82 19.36
CA GLY A 12 6.35 -13.68 18.31
C GLY A 12 5.93 -12.68 17.23
N ASN A 13 4.65 -12.69 16.86
CA ASN A 13 4.08 -11.73 15.91
C ASN A 13 4.04 -10.31 16.49
N ASP A 14 3.64 -10.12 17.75
CA ASP A 14 3.65 -8.83 18.46
C ASP A 14 5.06 -8.22 18.47
N ALA A 15 6.08 -9.00 18.83
CA ALA A 15 7.48 -8.54 18.77
C ALA A 15 7.89 -8.11 17.35
N LYS A 16 7.41 -8.79 16.31
CA LYS A 16 7.63 -8.40 14.91
C LYS A 16 6.82 -7.17 14.50
N LEU A 17 5.60 -6.99 14.99
CA LEU A 17 4.80 -5.79 14.72
C LEU A 17 5.50 -4.56 15.30
N TRP A 18 5.99 -4.63 16.53
CA TRP A 18 6.84 -3.58 17.12
C TRP A 18 8.15 -3.39 16.36
N GLY A 19 8.83 -4.48 16.00
CA GLY A 19 10.04 -4.45 15.18
C GLY A 19 9.82 -3.78 13.82
N GLY A 20 8.60 -3.89 13.27
CA GLY A 20 8.19 -3.28 12.01
C GLY A 20 8.42 -1.77 11.94
N LEU A 21 8.31 -1.06 13.07
CA LEU A 21 8.60 0.37 13.14
C LEU A 21 10.05 0.72 12.78
N LEU A 22 10.98 -0.22 12.99
CA LEU A 22 12.42 -0.06 12.75
C LEU A 22 12.87 -0.53 11.36
N VAL A 23 12.04 -1.33 10.69
CA VAL A 23 12.34 -1.87 9.35
C VAL A 23 12.40 -0.70 8.37
N THR A 24 13.38 -0.68 7.47
CA THR A 24 13.52 0.38 6.46
C THR A 24 13.83 -0.24 5.12
N ASP A 25 13.51 0.45 4.04
CA ASP A 25 13.80 -0.03 2.70
C ASP A 25 15.31 -0.18 2.46
N GLU A 26 15.74 -1.42 2.21
CA GLU A 26 17.13 -1.77 1.98
C GLU A 26 17.69 -1.25 0.66
N ASN A 27 16.82 -0.86 -0.29
CA ASN A 27 17.22 -0.24 -1.55
C ASN A 27 17.56 1.25 -1.39
N LYS A 28 17.24 1.87 -0.24
CA LYS A 28 17.58 3.27 0.04
C LYS A 28 18.99 3.40 0.57
N SER A 29 19.61 4.55 0.28
CA SER A 29 20.88 4.95 0.91
C SER A 29 20.74 5.05 2.43
N PHE A 30 21.86 5.07 3.15
CA PHE A 30 21.86 5.24 4.61
C PHE A 30 21.00 6.42 5.07
N TRP A 31 21.14 7.59 4.42
CA TRP A 31 20.35 8.78 4.75
C TRP A 31 18.89 8.64 4.35
N GLY A 32 18.59 7.94 3.25
CA GLY A 32 17.22 7.62 2.87
C GLY A 32 16.53 6.73 3.91
N ARG A 33 17.23 5.74 4.45
CA ARG A 33 16.73 4.86 5.52
C ARG A 33 16.53 5.60 6.84
N ALA A 34 17.50 6.44 7.23
CA ALA A 34 17.37 7.27 8.43
C ALA A 34 16.19 8.24 8.32
N GLY A 35 16.03 8.89 7.15
CA GLY A 35 14.89 9.76 6.88
C GLY A 35 13.56 9.02 6.90
N GLU A 36 13.48 7.83 6.29
CA GLU A 36 12.29 6.98 6.34
C GLU A 36 11.92 6.63 7.78
N PHE A 37 12.88 6.19 8.58
CA PHE A 37 12.66 5.87 9.99
C PHE A 37 12.07 7.08 10.74
N VAL A 38 12.69 8.26 10.64
CA VAL A 38 12.20 9.49 11.29
C VAL A 38 10.81 9.88 10.77
N SER A 39 10.54 9.69 9.47
CA SER A 39 9.27 10.06 8.85
C SER A 39 8.09 9.30 9.45
N ARG A 40 8.27 8.04 9.89
CA ARG A 40 7.21 7.23 10.52
C ARG A 40 6.68 7.83 11.81
N PHE A 41 7.56 8.51 12.55
CA PHE A 41 7.22 9.14 13.84
C PHE A 41 6.89 10.62 13.72
N THR A 42 6.92 11.18 12.52
CA THR A 42 6.66 12.60 12.28
C THR A 42 5.67 12.78 11.13
N TRP A 43 6.13 12.60 9.89
CA TRP A 43 5.37 12.81 8.66
C TRP A 43 4.22 11.83 8.45
N GLN A 44 4.43 10.55 8.75
CA GLN A 44 3.48 9.44 8.53
C GLN A 44 2.81 8.96 9.83
N LEU A 45 2.98 9.69 10.94
CA LEU A 45 2.63 9.23 12.28
C LEU A 45 1.17 8.76 12.41
N PRO A 46 0.15 9.51 11.94
CA PRO A 46 -1.24 9.11 12.13
C PRO A 46 -1.55 7.76 11.49
N GLN A 47 -1.17 7.56 10.23
CA GLN A 47 -1.42 6.31 9.53
C GLN A 47 -0.53 5.17 10.02
N THR A 48 0.70 5.45 10.47
CA THR A 48 1.57 4.43 11.06
C THR A 48 0.97 3.88 12.36
N LEU A 49 0.44 4.75 13.20
CA LEU A 49 -0.24 4.36 14.44
C LEU A 49 -1.52 3.55 14.15
N LEU A 50 -2.34 4.00 13.20
CA LEU A 50 -3.56 3.29 12.81
C LEU A 50 -3.23 1.90 12.23
N GLY A 51 -2.20 1.81 11.38
CA GLY A 51 -1.75 0.54 10.80
C GLY A 51 -1.25 -0.45 11.85
N TRP A 52 -0.47 0.03 12.83
CA TRP A 52 -0.04 -0.79 13.97
C TRP A 52 -1.25 -1.27 14.79
N ILE A 53 -2.22 -0.40 15.10
CA ILE A 53 -3.44 -0.78 15.83
C ILE A 53 -4.24 -1.84 15.07
N VAL A 54 -4.38 -1.73 13.75
CA VAL A 54 -5.07 -2.74 12.93
C VAL A 54 -4.36 -4.08 13.01
N ALA A 55 -3.04 -4.10 12.80
CA ALA A 55 -2.25 -5.32 12.84
C ALA A 55 -2.28 -5.99 14.24
N GLU A 56 -2.19 -5.20 15.32
CA GLU A 56 -2.31 -5.70 16.68
C GLU A 56 -3.71 -6.21 17.00
N SER A 57 -4.75 -5.57 16.49
CA SER A 57 -6.12 -6.03 16.67
C SER A 57 -6.33 -7.39 15.99
N CYS A 58 -5.75 -7.59 14.81
CA CYS A 58 -5.71 -8.91 14.17
C CYS A 58 -4.91 -9.93 15.00
N ASN A 59 -3.75 -9.56 15.53
CA ASN A 59 -2.87 -10.47 16.26
C ASN A 59 -3.44 -10.87 17.63
N THR A 60 -3.85 -9.87 18.42
CA THR A 60 -4.25 -10.02 19.82
C THR A 60 -5.71 -10.40 19.95
N LEU A 61 -6.61 -9.72 19.22
CA LEU A 61 -8.06 -9.93 19.32
C LEU A 61 -8.57 -10.98 18.32
N GLY A 62 -7.75 -11.38 17.35
CA GLY A 62 -8.12 -12.41 16.37
C GLY A 62 -9.02 -11.91 15.23
N PHE A 63 -9.10 -10.59 15.01
CA PHE A 63 -9.75 -10.07 13.81
C PHE A 63 -9.06 -10.59 12.55
N GLY A 64 -9.84 -10.83 11.49
CA GLY A 64 -9.32 -11.52 10.31
C GLY A 64 -8.85 -12.95 10.59
N GLY A 65 -9.40 -13.64 11.60
CA GLY A 65 -9.04 -15.02 11.92
C GLY A 65 -7.70 -15.19 12.63
N GLY A 66 -7.06 -14.08 13.04
CA GLY A 66 -5.75 -14.09 13.68
C GLY A 66 -4.60 -13.92 12.69
N VAL A 67 -3.44 -13.48 13.21
CA VAL A 67 -2.22 -13.32 12.40
C VAL A 67 -1.46 -14.64 12.31
N GLU A 68 -1.19 -15.05 11.07
CA GLU A 68 -0.45 -16.28 10.75
C GLU A 68 1.04 -16.01 10.56
N SER A 69 1.40 -14.89 9.94
CA SER A 69 2.79 -14.43 9.88
C SER A 69 2.91 -12.92 9.81
N VAL A 70 4.02 -12.42 10.32
CA VAL A 70 4.50 -11.06 10.11
C VAL A 70 5.86 -11.17 9.42
N ASP A 71 5.95 -10.55 8.25
CA ASP A 71 7.13 -10.58 7.39
C ASP A 71 7.49 -9.14 6.97
N TYR A 72 8.71 -8.93 6.51
CA TYR A 72 9.21 -7.61 6.13
C TYR A 72 9.68 -7.62 4.69
N ALA A 73 9.36 -6.58 3.94
CA ALA A 73 9.91 -6.37 2.60
C ALA A 73 9.96 -4.88 2.29
N TYR A 74 11.11 -4.40 1.80
CA TYR A 74 11.27 -3.05 1.27
C TYR A 74 10.79 -1.94 2.24
N GLY A 75 11.03 -2.12 3.54
CA GLY A 75 10.56 -1.19 4.57
C GLY A 75 9.14 -1.46 5.09
N ALA A 76 8.29 -2.16 4.35
CA ALA A 76 6.94 -2.50 4.79
C ALA A 76 6.92 -3.69 5.77
N THR A 77 5.94 -3.66 6.67
CA THR A 77 5.59 -4.74 7.60
C THR A 77 4.31 -5.39 7.13
N VAL A 78 4.42 -6.62 6.64
CA VAL A 78 3.34 -7.37 6.01
C VAL A 78 2.79 -8.37 7.00
N THR A 79 1.53 -8.16 7.36
CA THR A 79 0.78 -8.98 8.32
C THR A 79 -0.21 -9.82 7.55
N ARG A 80 0.02 -11.14 7.53
CA ARG A 80 -0.87 -12.10 6.89
C ARG A 80 -1.84 -12.66 7.91
N THR A 81 -3.13 -12.47 7.66
CA THR A 81 -4.20 -12.99 8.51
C THR A 81 -4.71 -14.36 8.04
N ASN A 82 -5.49 -15.05 8.87
CA ASN A 82 -6.05 -16.37 8.55
C ASN A 82 -7.43 -16.29 7.86
N ASN A 83 -7.93 -15.09 7.58
CA ASN A 83 -9.18 -14.90 6.86
C ASN A 83 -8.95 -14.99 5.35
N CYS A 84 -10.00 -15.35 4.62
CA CYS A 84 -10.02 -15.35 3.17
C CYS A 84 -10.85 -14.17 2.66
N ASN A 85 -10.46 -13.62 1.51
CA ASN A 85 -11.32 -12.82 0.63
C ASN A 85 -11.71 -11.42 1.14
N TRP A 86 -10.80 -10.72 1.79
CA TRP A 86 -11.01 -9.29 2.08
C TRP A 86 -9.93 -8.39 1.48
N GLY A 87 -8.94 -8.96 0.77
CA GLY A 87 -7.84 -8.21 0.20
C GLY A 87 -6.85 -7.80 1.29
N ALA A 88 -6.50 -6.52 1.31
CA ALA A 88 -5.60 -5.95 2.31
C ALA A 88 -5.91 -4.47 2.56
N VAL A 89 -5.23 -3.91 3.55
CA VAL A 89 -5.23 -2.49 3.85
C VAL A 89 -3.82 -2.05 4.20
N THR A 90 -3.42 -0.92 3.65
CA THR A 90 -2.13 -0.30 3.93
C THR A 90 -2.31 1.00 4.70
N LEU A 91 -1.62 1.11 5.83
CA LEU A 91 -1.65 2.27 6.71
C LEU A 91 -0.23 2.52 7.25
N GLY A 92 0.39 3.59 6.78
CA GLY A 92 1.81 3.83 7.07
C GLY A 92 2.65 2.68 6.50
N ASN A 93 3.61 2.18 7.28
CA ASN A 93 4.44 1.04 6.89
C ASN A 93 3.79 -0.34 7.14
N TYR A 94 2.54 -0.40 7.61
CA TYR A 94 1.86 -1.66 7.89
C TYR A 94 0.91 -2.01 6.75
N ILE A 95 1.08 -3.21 6.20
CA ILE A 95 0.21 -3.83 5.21
C ILE A 95 -0.43 -5.03 5.89
N THR A 96 -1.72 -4.96 6.21
CA THR A 96 -2.45 -6.08 6.81
C THR A 96 -3.37 -6.67 5.76
N GLY A 97 -3.22 -7.95 5.46
CA GLY A 97 -3.97 -8.61 4.40
C GLY A 97 -4.52 -9.97 4.78
N ASP A 98 -5.34 -10.51 3.89
CA ASP A 98 -5.88 -11.86 3.96
C ASP A 98 -4.79 -12.93 3.78
N ASN A 99 -5.18 -14.19 3.77
CA ASN A 99 -4.24 -15.31 3.72
C ASN A 99 -3.45 -15.44 2.40
N SER A 100 -3.72 -14.62 1.39
CA SER A 100 -3.02 -14.59 0.09
C SER A 100 -1.83 -13.63 0.07
N ILE A 101 -1.80 -12.62 0.96
CA ILE A 101 -0.72 -11.63 1.00
C ILE A 101 0.63 -12.30 1.31
N ARG A 102 1.67 -11.95 0.56
CA ARG A 102 3.05 -12.37 0.86
C ARG A 102 3.97 -11.16 0.69
N ALA A 103 4.95 -11.00 1.57
CA ALA A 103 5.99 -9.97 1.46
C ALA A 103 6.96 -10.29 0.30
N ASN A 104 6.45 -10.25 -0.93
CA ASN A 104 7.13 -10.67 -2.14
C ASN A 104 6.68 -9.80 -3.31
N ALA A 105 7.63 -9.21 -4.03
CA ALA A 105 7.33 -8.34 -5.16
C ALA A 105 6.49 -9.03 -6.25
N ASN A 106 6.53 -10.36 -6.40
CA ASN A 106 5.73 -11.10 -7.39
C ASN A 106 4.31 -11.47 -6.90
N ASN A 107 3.92 -11.09 -5.68
CA ASN A 107 2.56 -11.28 -5.18
C ASN A 107 1.72 -10.06 -5.55
N SER A 108 0.69 -10.23 -6.38
CA SER A 108 -0.12 -9.13 -6.93
C SER A 108 -0.78 -8.26 -5.85
N LEU A 109 -1.36 -8.89 -4.82
CA LEU A 109 -1.93 -8.14 -3.69
C LEU A 109 -0.87 -7.28 -2.98
N PHE A 110 0.32 -7.82 -2.73
CA PHE A 110 1.42 -7.04 -2.15
C PHE A 110 1.92 -5.93 -3.08
N GLN A 111 1.93 -6.15 -4.40
CA GLN A 111 2.32 -5.11 -5.34
C GLN A 111 1.43 -3.88 -5.22
N HIS A 112 0.12 -4.08 -5.23
CA HIS A 112 -0.88 -3.03 -5.09
C HIS A 112 -0.75 -2.28 -3.75
N GLU A 113 -0.76 -3.03 -2.65
CA GLU A 113 -0.67 -2.46 -1.30
C GLU A 113 0.65 -1.73 -1.05
N TYR A 114 1.75 -2.20 -1.64
CA TYR A 114 3.01 -1.49 -1.57
C TYR A 114 2.95 -0.11 -2.26
N GLY A 115 2.08 0.04 -3.26
CA GLY A 115 1.73 1.33 -3.87
C GLY A 115 1.13 2.31 -2.87
N HIS A 116 0.17 1.85 -2.06
CA HIS A 116 -0.39 2.65 -0.97
C HIS A 116 0.63 3.00 0.11
N TYR A 117 1.57 2.10 0.39
CA TYR A 117 2.69 2.40 1.29
C TYR A 117 3.53 3.56 0.73
N LEU A 118 3.86 3.54 -0.56
CA LEU A 118 4.58 4.63 -1.22
C LEU A 118 3.78 5.94 -1.24
N GLN A 119 2.46 5.89 -1.42
CA GLN A 119 1.59 7.07 -1.26
C GLN A 119 1.65 7.63 0.17
N SER A 120 1.63 6.77 1.18
CA SER A 120 1.81 7.18 2.57
C SER A 120 3.16 7.85 2.81
N GLN A 121 4.25 7.27 2.27
CA GLN A 121 5.60 7.83 2.40
C GLN A 121 5.69 9.23 1.80
N GLU A 122 5.14 9.43 0.60
CA GLU A 122 5.16 10.73 -0.06
C GLU A 122 4.25 11.75 0.64
N MET A 123 3.00 11.39 0.89
CA MET A 123 1.97 12.36 1.29
C MET A 123 1.93 12.63 2.80
N GLY A 124 2.43 11.72 3.63
CA GLY A 124 2.44 11.86 5.09
C GLY A 124 1.05 12.16 5.63
N LEU A 125 0.87 13.28 6.32
CA LEU A 125 -0.41 13.68 6.90
C LEU A 125 -1.55 13.77 5.87
N ALA A 126 -1.26 14.10 4.62
CA ALA A 126 -2.29 14.17 3.58
C ALA A 126 -2.78 12.79 3.13
N TYR A 127 -2.07 11.70 3.41
CA TYR A 127 -2.43 10.36 2.95
C TYR A 127 -3.84 9.95 3.36
N LEU A 128 -4.22 10.17 4.62
CA LEU A 128 -5.53 9.77 5.12
C LEU A 128 -6.71 10.45 4.38
N PRO A 129 -6.77 11.80 4.31
CA PRO A 129 -7.84 12.49 3.58
C PRO A 129 -7.71 12.38 2.06
N ARG A 130 -6.50 12.26 1.50
CA ARG A 130 -6.30 12.28 0.05
C ARG A 130 -6.47 10.92 -0.61
N VAL A 131 -6.12 9.84 0.10
CA VAL A 131 -6.00 8.49 -0.46
C VAL A 131 -6.81 7.48 0.34
N CYS A 132 -6.52 7.30 1.63
CA CYS A 132 -7.11 6.21 2.42
C CYS A 132 -8.66 6.27 2.47
N VAL A 133 -9.23 7.44 2.80
CA VAL A 133 -10.69 7.57 2.85
C VAL A 133 -11.32 7.40 1.45
N PRO A 134 -10.82 8.05 0.37
CA PRO A 134 -11.29 7.78 -0.98
C PRO A 134 -11.19 6.31 -1.43
N SER A 135 -10.09 5.62 -1.11
CA SER A 135 -9.90 4.20 -1.44
C SER A 135 -11.00 3.32 -0.83
N ILE A 136 -11.27 3.50 0.47
CA ILE A 136 -12.33 2.76 1.19
C ILE A 136 -13.72 3.07 0.64
N LEU A 137 -13.95 4.28 0.12
CA LEU A 137 -15.25 4.77 -0.32
C LEU A 137 -15.41 4.80 -1.85
N SER A 138 -14.53 4.13 -2.59
CA SER A 138 -14.66 4.02 -4.05
C SER A 138 -15.99 3.34 -4.42
N SER A 139 -16.78 3.95 -5.30
CA SER A 139 -18.12 3.44 -5.66
C SER A 139 -18.20 2.75 -7.03
N HIS A 140 -17.12 2.83 -7.83
CA HIS A 140 -17.02 2.26 -9.17
C HIS A 140 -16.07 1.06 -9.15
N ASP A 141 -15.62 0.64 -10.34
CA ASP A 141 -14.58 -0.37 -10.46
C ASP A 141 -13.34 0.08 -9.67
N HIS A 142 -13.07 -0.62 -8.57
CA HIS A 142 -12.11 -0.21 -7.55
C HIS A 142 -10.72 -0.10 -8.17
N ASP A 143 -10.32 -1.08 -8.98
CA ASP A 143 -8.99 -1.15 -9.57
C ASP A 143 -8.67 0.07 -10.44
N PHE A 144 -9.70 0.69 -11.04
CA PHE A 144 -9.56 1.86 -11.91
C PHE A 144 -9.78 3.20 -11.20
N HIS A 145 -10.14 3.19 -9.92
CA HIS A 145 -10.33 4.42 -9.17
C HIS A 145 -9.00 5.23 -9.09
N PRO A 146 -9.02 6.57 -9.18
CA PRO A 146 -7.79 7.36 -9.36
C PRO A 146 -6.70 7.15 -8.30
N VAL A 147 -7.10 6.89 -7.05
CA VAL A 147 -6.13 6.65 -5.96
C VAL A 147 -5.49 5.25 -6.05
N GLU A 148 -6.21 4.28 -6.64
CA GLU A 148 -5.73 2.91 -6.87
C GLU A 148 -4.78 2.87 -8.08
N GLN A 149 -5.10 3.63 -9.11
CA GLN A 149 -4.23 3.80 -10.28
C GLN A 149 -2.90 4.47 -9.93
N ASP A 150 -2.91 5.48 -9.05
CA ASP A 150 -1.68 6.08 -8.52
C ASP A 150 -0.88 5.08 -7.65
N ALA A 151 -1.55 4.25 -6.86
CA ALA A 151 -0.89 3.19 -6.08
C ALA A 151 -0.19 2.18 -7.01
N ASN A 152 -0.92 1.63 -7.98
CA ASN A 152 -0.41 0.70 -8.98
C ASN A 152 0.78 1.31 -9.74
N ARG A 153 0.66 2.57 -10.20
CA ARG A 153 1.74 3.29 -10.86
C ARG A 153 3.01 3.36 -10.00
N ARG A 154 2.88 3.76 -8.73
CA ARG A 154 4.04 3.93 -7.82
C ARG A 154 4.75 2.61 -7.57
N ALA A 155 3.99 1.56 -7.32
CA ALA A 155 4.53 0.22 -7.12
C ALA A 155 5.20 -0.33 -8.40
N PHE A 156 4.56 -0.16 -9.56
CA PHE A 156 5.14 -0.55 -10.85
C PHE A 156 6.51 0.10 -11.06
N LEU A 157 6.62 1.41 -10.86
CA LEU A 157 7.87 2.15 -11.00
C LEU A 157 8.91 1.70 -9.98
N TYR A 158 8.52 1.48 -8.73
CA TYR A 158 9.41 1.08 -7.67
C TYR A 158 10.01 -0.32 -7.91
N PHE A 159 9.17 -1.32 -8.16
CA PHE A 159 9.65 -2.69 -8.29
C PHE A 159 10.49 -2.89 -9.55
N ASN A 160 10.12 -2.28 -10.68
CA ASN A 160 10.96 -2.32 -11.88
C ASN A 160 12.32 -1.62 -11.69
N ARG A 161 12.39 -0.62 -10.80
CA ARG A 161 13.64 0.10 -10.52
C ARG A 161 14.57 -0.67 -9.59
N TYR A 162 14.03 -1.34 -8.58
CA TYR A 162 14.83 -1.82 -7.44
C TYR A 162 14.83 -3.33 -7.25
N VAL A 163 13.94 -4.07 -7.89
CA VAL A 163 13.89 -5.53 -7.76
C VAL A 163 14.51 -6.19 -8.98
N ASP A 164 15.66 -6.83 -8.76
CA ASP A 164 16.37 -7.56 -9.82
C ASP A 164 15.47 -8.64 -10.44
N GLY A 165 15.45 -8.68 -11.78
CA GLY A 165 14.63 -9.64 -12.51
C GLY A 165 13.11 -9.41 -12.43
N PHE A 166 12.66 -8.26 -11.90
CA PHE A 166 11.24 -7.93 -11.85
C PHE A 166 10.68 -7.52 -13.20
N TYR A 167 11.43 -6.73 -13.97
CA TYR A 167 11.00 -6.30 -15.31
C TYR A 167 10.62 -7.48 -16.19
N LYS A 168 9.48 -7.36 -16.87
CA LYS A 168 9.06 -8.30 -17.90
C LYS A 168 8.72 -7.58 -19.19
N SER A 169 9.20 -8.14 -20.29
CA SER A 169 8.83 -7.71 -21.62
C SER A 169 7.39 -8.13 -21.95
N LYS A 170 6.83 -7.58 -23.03
CA LYS A 170 5.49 -7.95 -23.51
C LYS A 170 5.33 -9.46 -23.79
N HIS A 171 6.40 -10.12 -24.22
CA HIS A 171 6.39 -11.57 -24.50
C HIS A 171 6.42 -12.43 -23.23
N GLU A 172 6.69 -11.84 -22.07
CA GLU A 172 6.82 -12.53 -20.78
C GLU A 172 5.63 -12.28 -19.86
N MET A 173 4.54 -11.69 -20.37
CA MET A 173 3.35 -11.36 -19.58
C MET A 173 2.71 -12.58 -18.90
N GLU A 174 2.82 -13.76 -19.51
CA GLU A 174 2.30 -15.03 -18.99
C GLU A 174 3.20 -15.67 -17.92
N THR A 175 4.37 -15.10 -17.63
CA THR A 175 5.28 -15.64 -16.61
C THR A 175 4.80 -15.29 -15.19
N TYR A 176 5.06 -16.18 -14.23
CA TYR A 176 4.71 -15.99 -12.80
C TYR A 176 5.64 -15.01 -12.06
N ARG A 177 6.15 -13.97 -12.74
CA ARG A 177 7.03 -12.95 -12.19
C ARG A 177 6.69 -11.55 -12.71
N GLY A 178 7.20 -10.53 -12.04
CA GLY A 178 7.03 -9.13 -12.43
C GLY A 178 5.63 -8.59 -12.15
N TRP A 179 5.35 -7.42 -12.72
CA TRP A 179 4.10 -6.69 -12.49
C TRP A 179 2.85 -7.43 -12.97
N ASP A 180 1.87 -7.66 -12.13
CA ASP A 180 0.63 -8.32 -12.55
C ASP A 180 -0.33 -7.33 -13.23
N PHE A 181 -0.32 -7.26 -14.55
CA PHE A 181 -1.20 -6.35 -15.30
C PHE A 181 -2.68 -6.76 -15.29
N ASP A 182 -2.99 -8.00 -14.90
CA ASP A 182 -4.38 -8.48 -14.81
C ASP A 182 -5.00 -8.03 -13.49
N ASN A 183 -4.32 -8.32 -12.39
CA ASN A 183 -4.78 -7.96 -11.05
C ASN A 183 -4.50 -6.49 -10.67
N ASN A 184 -3.46 -5.88 -11.22
CA ASN A 184 -3.06 -4.50 -10.93
C ASN A 184 -2.98 -3.68 -12.24
N PRO A 185 -4.14 -3.39 -12.87
CA PRO A 185 -4.17 -2.73 -14.17
C PRO A 185 -3.61 -1.30 -14.07
N LEU A 186 -3.02 -0.85 -15.18
CA LEU A 186 -2.48 0.51 -15.36
C LEU A 186 -3.21 1.15 -16.54
N ASN A 187 -4.20 1.99 -16.25
CA ASN A 187 -5.16 2.55 -17.20
C ASN A 187 -4.63 3.77 -17.96
N ILE A 188 -3.52 3.58 -18.66
CA ILE A 188 -2.78 4.66 -19.33
C ILE A 188 -3.52 5.27 -20.53
N ASP A 189 -4.57 4.60 -21.03
CA ASP A 189 -5.41 5.06 -22.15
C ASP A 189 -6.87 5.36 -21.78
N HIS A 190 -7.23 5.26 -20.49
CA HIS A 190 -8.59 5.46 -19.98
C HIS A 190 -9.64 4.48 -20.52
N SER A 191 -9.23 3.29 -20.98
CA SER A 191 -10.15 2.25 -21.47
C SER A 191 -10.82 1.42 -20.37
N ASN A 192 -10.29 1.44 -19.15
CA ASN A 192 -10.72 0.58 -18.02
C ASN A 192 -10.62 -0.92 -18.36
N ILE A 193 -9.51 -1.32 -18.99
CA ILE A 193 -9.26 -2.71 -19.38
C ILE A 193 -8.03 -3.23 -18.64
N SER A 194 -8.17 -4.38 -18.00
CA SER A 194 -7.05 -5.13 -17.43
C SER A 194 -6.13 -5.71 -18.52
N MET A 195 -4.94 -6.15 -18.12
CA MET A 195 -3.89 -6.68 -19.00
C MET A 195 -3.31 -5.67 -20.00
N GLN A 196 -3.56 -4.37 -19.84
CA GLN A 196 -2.86 -3.35 -20.62
C GLN A 196 -1.36 -3.37 -20.29
N TYR A 197 -0.54 -3.79 -21.24
CA TYR A 197 0.92 -3.82 -21.07
C TYR A 197 1.50 -2.41 -21.08
N VAL A 198 2.40 -2.15 -20.13
CA VAL A 198 3.18 -0.92 -20.04
C VAL A 198 4.65 -1.29 -19.96
N ASP A 199 5.48 -0.73 -20.86
CA ASP A 199 6.92 -1.00 -20.86
C ASP A 199 7.66 0.00 -19.97
N TYR A 200 8.33 -0.49 -18.93
CA TYR A 200 9.11 0.34 -18.01
C TYR A 200 10.31 1.03 -18.69
N HIS A 201 10.82 0.48 -19.80
CA HIS A 201 11.96 1.05 -20.51
C HIS A 201 11.56 1.97 -21.68
N ASP A 202 10.27 2.09 -21.97
CA ASP A 202 9.76 2.97 -23.02
C ASP A 202 9.34 4.34 -22.45
N GLU A 203 9.91 5.41 -23.00
CA GLU A 203 9.67 6.76 -22.51
C GLU A 203 8.21 7.20 -22.69
N GLN A 204 7.56 6.79 -23.79
CA GLN A 204 6.16 7.13 -24.04
C GLN A 204 5.23 6.47 -23.01
N SER A 205 5.48 5.20 -22.72
CA SER A 205 4.79 4.44 -21.67
C SER A 205 4.92 5.12 -20.31
N LEU A 206 6.12 5.58 -19.94
CA LEU A 206 6.34 6.32 -18.70
C LEU A 206 5.62 7.68 -18.67
N GLN A 207 5.59 8.42 -19.78
CA GLN A 207 4.86 9.69 -19.88
C GLN A 207 3.34 9.50 -19.74
N LEU A 208 2.80 8.38 -20.26
CA LEU A 208 1.38 8.06 -20.07
C LEU A 208 1.09 7.64 -18.63
N LEU A 209 1.98 6.85 -18.01
CA LEU A 209 1.87 6.50 -16.59
C LEU A 209 1.84 7.74 -15.70
N ASP A 210 2.64 8.76 -15.98
CA ASP A 210 2.67 10.00 -15.20
C ASP A 210 1.30 10.69 -15.08
N LYS A 211 0.38 10.47 -16.02
CA LYS A 211 -0.98 11.01 -15.97
C LYS A 211 -1.84 10.38 -14.87
N LEU A 212 -1.48 9.19 -14.38
CA LEU A 212 -2.18 8.53 -13.28
C LEU A 212 -1.77 9.07 -11.91
N ALA A 213 -0.77 9.96 -11.85
CA ALA A 213 -0.24 10.45 -10.59
C ALA A 213 -1.26 11.29 -9.79
N ILE A 214 -1.39 10.98 -8.51
CA ILE A 214 -2.13 11.80 -7.55
C ILE A 214 -1.13 12.47 -6.61
N HIS A 215 -1.32 13.77 -6.43
CA HIS A 215 -0.58 14.57 -5.47
C HIS A 215 -1.50 15.13 -4.39
N ALA A 216 -0.94 15.31 -3.20
CA ALA A 216 -1.59 16.01 -2.10
C ALA A 216 -1.78 17.49 -2.46
N LYS A 217 -2.89 18.04 -2.00
CA LYS A 217 -3.21 19.47 -2.09
C LYS A 217 -3.00 20.11 -0.72
N TRP A 218 -2.84 21.43 -0.71
CA TRP A 218 -2.59 22.18 0.53
C TRP A 218 -3.68 21.95 1.60
N TYR A 219 -4.93 21.75 1.19
CA TYR A 219 -6.05 21.56 2.11
C TYR A 219 -6.05 20.18 2.77
N ASP A 220 -5.41 19.17 2.17
CA ASP A 220 -5.22 17.84 2.75
C ASP A 220 -4.28 17.89 3.97
N TYR A 221 -3.46 18.94 4.06
CA TYR A 221 -2.63 19.24 5.23
C TYR A 221 -3.32 20.18 6.20
N ALA A 222 -3.92 21.27 5.69
CA ALA A 222 -4.55 22.29 6.52
C ALA A 222 -5.71 21.73 7.37
N CYS A 223 -6.39 20.68 6.91
CA CYS A 223 -7.49 20.06 7.62
C CYS A 223 -7.09 19.51 9.00
N TRP A 224 -5.81 19.18 9.21
CA TRP A 224 -5.31 18.68 10.49
C TRP A 224 -5.36 19.71 11.64
N MET A 225 -5.55 21.01 11.35
CA MET A 225 -5.73 22.04 12.39
C MET A 225 -6.99 21.84 13.25
N ILE A 226 -7.97 21.07 12.75
CA ILE A 226 -9.22 20.75 13.45
C ILE A 226 -9.40 19.22 13.59
N ALA A 227 -8.29 18.50 13.78
CA ALA A 227 -8.31 17.06 13.97
C ALA A 227 -9.17 16.66 15.20
N PRO A 228 -9.86 15.49 15.16
CA PRO A 228 -9.88 14.53 14.05
C PRO A 228 -10.92 14.85 12.96
N PHE A 229 -11.79 15.86 13.13
CA PHE A 229 -12.92 16.11 12.24
C PHE A 229 -12.51 16.62 10.84
N GLY A 230 -11.48 17.47 10.76
CA GLY A 230 -11.03 18.02 9.49
C GLY A 230 -10.59 16.97 8.47
N PRO A 231 -9.64 16.07 8.80
CA PRO A 231 -9.22 15.01 7.90
C PRO A 231 -10.36 14.11 7.44
N VAL A 232 -11.33 13.80 8.32
CA VAL A 232 -12.51 13.02 7.93
C VAL A 232 -13.38 13.78 6.91
N ALA A 233 -13.69 15.06 7.18
CA ALA A 233 -14.53 15.86 6.28
C ALA A 233 -13.86 16.07 4.92
N VAL A 234 -12.56 16.36 4.88
CA VAL A 234 -11.79 16.48 3.63
C VAL A 234 -11.67 15.15 2.91
N GLY A 235 -11.51 14.05 3.66
CA GLY A 235 -11.54 12.69 3.11
C GLY A 235 -12.84 12.39 2.36
N LEU A 236 -13.99 12.69 2.98
CA LEU A 236 -15.30 12.54 2.36
C LEU A 236 -15.45 13.42 1.11
N TYR A 237 -14.99 14.68 1.18
CA TYR A 237 -14.99 15.57 0.02
C TYR A 237 -14.15 15.02 -1.15
N ASN A 238 -12.92 14.56 -0.87
CA ASN A 238 -12.06 13.96 -1.90
C ASN A 238 -12.70 12.69 -2.47
N ALA A 239 -13.30 11.83 -1.64
CA ALA A 239 -14.00 10.62 -2.09
C ALA A 239 -15.14 10.96 -3.05
N MET A 240 -15.99 11.93 -2.69
CA MET A 240 -17.05 12.43 -3.57
C MET A 240 -16.50 12.99 -4.88
N TYR A 241 -15.40 13.73 -4.82
CA TYR A 241 -14.76 14.29 -6.01
C TYR A 241 -14.25 13.19 -6.95
N TYR A 242 -13.51 12.21 -6.43
CA TYR A 242 -12.96 11.12 -7.25
C TYR A 242 -14.03 10.25 -7.86
N ASN A 243 -15.07 9.90 -7.09
CA ASN A 243 -16.22 9.14 -7.59
C ASN A 243 -17.06 9.92 -8.61
N ALA A 244 -16.93 11.25 -8.72
CA ALA A 244 -17.70 12.05 -9.68
C ALA A 244 -16.97 12.28 -11.01
N ILE A 245 -15.64 12.12 -11.03
CA ILE A 245 -14.81 12.29 -12.24
C ILE A 245 -14.53 10.96 -12.96
N TYR A 246 -15.05 9.87 -12.41
CA TYR A 246 -15.00 8.51 -12.95
C TYR A 246 -16.42 8.01 -13.21
#